data_AF-A0AAJ5R195-F1
#
_entry.id   AF-A0AAJ5R195-F1
#
_cell.length_a   1.000
_cell.length_b   1.000
_cell.length_c   1.000
_cell.angle_alpha   90.00
_cell.angle_beta   90.00
_cell.angle_gamma   90.00
#
_symmetry.space_group_name_H-M   'P 1'
#
loop_
_entity.id
_entity.type
_entity.pdbx_description
1 polymer ?
#
loop_
_entity_poly.entity_id
_entity_poly.type
_entity_poly.pdbx_seq_one_letter_code
_entity_poly.pdbx_strand_id
1 'polypeptide(L)' 'MSIINKKTIRILFPQWQGGNQELYSFGARLLAWLLLKTEAPMFEVNVPEFKKETPEPERGVI' A
#
# COMPACT_ATOMS: atom_id res chain seq x y z
N MET A 1 15.63 18.62 -5.42
CA MET A 1 15.14 19.10 -4.12
C MET A 1 14.47 17.93 -3.40
N SER A 2 14.96 17.49 -2.25
CA SER A 2 14.34 16.43 -1.42
C SER A 2 13.48 17.09 -0.35
N ILE A 3 12.29 16.56 -0.06
CA ILE A 3 11.46 17.06 1.03
C ILE A 3 11.97 16.44 2.34
N ILE A 4 12.60 17.26 3.18
CA ILE A 4 13.07 16.88 4.52
C ILE A 4 11.97 17.23 5.52
N ASN A 5 11.22 16.21 5.97
CA ASN A 5 10.27 16.37 7.08
C ASN A 5 10.60 15.35 8.16
N LYS A 6 11.31 15.79 9.20
CA LYS A 6 11.77 14.95 10.31
C LYS A 6 10.63 14.38 11.18
N LYS A 7 9.37 14.77 10.94
CA LYS A 7 8.19 14.31 11.70
C LYS A 7 7.38 13.24 10.97
N THR A 8 7.71 12.90 9.72
CA THR A 8 6.93 11.97 8.91
C THR A 8 7.70 10.69 8.63
N ILE A 9 7.01 9.56 8.70
CA ILE A 9 7.44 8.29 8.08
C ILE A 9 6.61 8.05 6.83
N ARG A 10 7.18 7.37 5.84
CA ARG A 10 6.48 6.92 4.63
C ARG A 10 6.13 5.45 4.80
N ILE A 11 4.87 5.10 4.61
CA ILE A 11 4.41 3.71 4.62
C ILE A 11 3.93 3.36 3.22
N LEU A 12 4.60 2.41 2.57
CA LEU A 12 4.06 1.72 1.41
C LEU A 12 3.17 0.59 1.92
N PHE A 13 1.86 0.77 1.76
CA PHE A 13 0.87 -0.22 2.18
C PHE A 13 0.07 -0.69 0.96
N PRO A 14 0.54 -1.74 0.26
CA PRO A 14 -0.09 -2.23 -0.96
C PRO A 14 -1.31 -3.11 -0.66
N GLN A 15 -2.21 -2.61 0.21
CA GLN A 15 -3.41 -3.32 0.65
C GLN A 15 -4.44 -3.38 -0.47
N TRP A 16 -4.98 -4.58 -0.73
CA TRP A 16 -6.02 -4.80 -1.73
C TRP A 16 -7.34 -5.33 -1.14
N GLN A 17 -7.30 -5.94 0.05
CA GLN A 17 -8.42 -6.70 0.64
C GLN A 17 -9.64 -5.83 0.91
N GLY A 18 -9.45 -4.69 1.56
CA GLY A 18 -10.56 -3.82 1.99
C GLY A 18 -11.41 -3.23 0.86
N GLY A 19 -10.94 -3.29 -0.40
CA GLY A 19 -11.79 -2.97 -1.55
C GLY A 19 -11.90 -4.12 -2.55
N ASN A 20 -11.35 -5.29 -2.25
CA ASN A 20 -11.40 -6.50 -3.06
C ASN A 20 -11.00 -6.28 -4.54
N GLN A 21 -9.87 -5.58 -4.77
CA GLN A 21 -9.36 -5.33 -6.12
C GLN A 21 -7.87 -5.63 -6.22
N GLU A 22 -7.52 -6.56 -7.11
CA GLU A 22 -6.13 -6.96 -7.41
C GLU A 22 -5.22 -5.75 -7.72
N LEU A 23 -5.74 -4.78 -8.49
CA LEU A 23 -4.98 -3.64 -8.98
C LEU A 23 -4.53 -2.66 -7.90
N TYR A 24 -5.07 -2.74 -6.67
CA TYR A 24 -4.65 -1.83 -5.59
C TYR A 24 -3.21 -2.06 -5.13
N SER A 25 -2.75 -3.31 -5.11
CA SER A 25 -1.35 -3.60 -4.79
C SER A 25 -0.40 -2.96 -5.82
N PHE A 26 -0.73 -3.12 -7.11
CA PHE A 26 0.01 -2.46 -8.19
C PHE A 26 -0.06 -0.94 -8.10
N GLY A 27 -1.25 -0.38 -7.93
CA GLY A 27 -1.47 1.06 -7.85
C GLY A 27 -0.69 1.72 -6.70
N ALA A 28 -0.63 1.09 -5.53
CA ALA A 28 0.15 1.59 -4.40
C ALA A 28 1.66 1.63 -4.71
N ARG A 29 2.20 0.60 -5.36
CA ARG A 29 3.62 0.53 -5.77
C ARG A 29 3.92 1.55 -6.87
N LEU A 30 3.03 1.71 -7.84
CA LEU A 30 3.15 2.73 -8.88
C LEU A 30 3.13 4.14 -8.29
N LEU A 31 2.24 4.41 -7.33
CA LEU A 31 2.22 5.68 -6.61
C LEU A 31 3.55 5.91 -5.89
N ALA A 32 4.05 4.92 -5.14
CA ALA A 32 5.33 5.02 -4.45
C ALA A 32 6.50 5.32 -5.41
N TRP A 33 6.45 4.78 -6.62
CA TRP A 33 7.42 5.07 -7.68
C TRP A 33 7.32 6.51 -8.24
N LEU A 34 6.10 7.02 -8.40
CA LEU A 34 5.84 8.38 -8.91
C LEU A 34 6.10 9.48 -7.87
N LEU A 35 6.08 9.15 -6.58
CA LEU A 35 6.24 10.13 -5.51
C LEU A 35 7.64 10.78 -5.53
N LEU A 36 7.69 12.03 -5.08
CA LEU A 36 8.95 12.74 -4.87
C LEU A 36 9.86 11.97 -3.90
N LYS A 37 11.17 12.05 -4.17
CA LYS A 37 12.21 11.56 -3.26
C LYS A 37 12.11 12.29 -1.92
N THR A 38 12.28 11.53 -0.84
CA THR A 38 12.25 12.04 0.54
C THR A 38 13.32 11.32 1.36
N GLU A 39 13.78 11.97 2.42
CA GLU A 39 14.64 11.37 3.44
C GLU A 39 13.83 10.79 4.62
N ALA A 40 12.50 10.88 4.57
CA ALA A 40 11.64 10.24 5.56
C ALA A 40 11.89 8.72 5.56
N PRO A 41 12.01 8.07 6.74
CA PRO A 41 12.10 6.62 6.83
C PRO A 41 10.93 5.96 6.10
N MET A 42 11.23 4.96 5.27
CA MET A 42 10.23 4.24 4.49
C MET A 42 10.10 2.81 4.97
N PHE A 43 8.85 2.37 5.17
CA PHE A 43 8.51 1.00 5.55
C PHE A 43 7.51 0.44 4.56
N GLU A 44 7.68 -0.83 4.20
CA GLU A 44 6.71 -1.58 3.42
C GLU A 44 5.97 -2.56 4.34
N VAL A 45 4.64 -2.50 4.32
CA VAL A 45 3.81 -3.47 5.04
C VAL A 45 3.72 -4.74 4.21
N ASN A 46 4.02 -5.88 4.81
CA ASN A 46 3.85 -7.18 4.15
C ASN A 46 2.35 -7.47 3.98
N VAL A 47 1.87 -7.37 2.75
CA VAL A 47 0.51 -7.72 2.35
C VAL A 47 0.57 -8.99 1.51
N PRO A 48 -0.26 -10.01 1.78
CA PRO A 48 -0.29 -11.23 0.98
C PRO A 48 -0.61 -10.90 -0.49
N GLU A 49 -0.16 -11.74 -1.42
CA GLU A 49 -0.55 -11.61 -2.82
C GLU A 49 -2.05 -11.79 -3.00
N PHE A 50 -2.60 -11.13 -4.02
CA PHE A 50 -4.00 -11.29 -4.39
C PHE A 50 -4.28 -12.75 -4.71
N LYS A 51 -5.31 -13.32 -4.07
CA LYS A 51 -5.84 -14.63 -4.42
C LYS A 51 -7.19 -14.44 -5.09
N LYS A 52 -7.35 -15.07 -6.26
CA LYS A 52 -8.59 -14.98 -7.05
C LYS A 52 -9.78 -15.66 -6.37
N GLU A 53 -9.50 -16.60 -5.47
CA GLU A 53 -10.47 -17.07 -4.48
C GLU A 53 -10.92 -15.85 -3.67
N THR A 54 -12.14 -15.39 -3.94
CA THR A 54 -12.69 -14.19 -3.31
C THR A 54 -12.63 -14.36 -1.80
N PRO A 55 -12.11 -13.38 -1.03
CA PRO A 55 -12.21 -13.47 0.42
C PRO A 55 -13.70 -13.58 0.78
N GLU A 56 -14.06 -14.68 1.45
CA GLU A 56 -15.41 -14.88 1.93
C GLU A 56 -15.72 -13.79 2.95
N PRO A 57 -16.88 -13.12 2.86
CA PRO A 57 -17.22 -12.07 3.81
C PRO A 57 -17.20 -12.62 5.26
N GLU A 58 -16.29 -12.11 6.08
CA GLU A 58 -16.21 -12.41 7.49
C GLU A 58 -17.05 -11.41 8.28
N ARG A 59 -18.22 -11.85 8.76
CA ARG A 59 -19.16 -11.00 9.55
C ARG A 59 -19.56 -9.71 8.84
N GLY A 60 -19.70 -9.77 7.51
CA GLY A 60 -20.13 -8.63 6.68
C GLY A 60 -19.01 -7.70 6.23
N VAL A 61 -17.75 -8.05 6.50
CA VAL A 61 -16.55 -7.39 5.94
C VAL A 61 -15.94 -8.34 4.90
N ILE A 62 -15.62 -7.82 3.72
CA ILE A 62 -14.91 -8.56 2.67
C ILE A 62 -13.43 -8.70 3.04
#